data_AF-E9H9K4-F1
#
_entry.id   AF-E9H9K4-F1
#
_cell.length_a   1.000
_cell.length_b   1.000
_cell.length_c   1.000
_cell.angle_alpha   90.00
_cell.angle_beta   90.00
_cell.angle_gamma   90.00
#
_symmetry.space_group_name_H-M   'P 1'
#
loop_
_entity.id
_entity.type
_entity.pdbx_description
1 polymer ?
#
loop_
_entity_poly.entity_id
_entity_poly.type
_entity_poly.pdbx_seq_one_letter_code
_entity_poly.pdbx_strand_id
1 'polypeptide(L)'
;MEVWNDAKDGLYKQLSDKLRSNLKSRCLKSQDCVYQVKHQSHAYLQGLYVAIDLIDKDYKDTRSCNLALAQKISPMQGSLAWALAKNKSPYTELFTKRFMELHQAGLIDFWIQKEVQNNRNANHCLNVAGKKLQQKKSPSFNNQTRINLKNFSGAFYVLIADGVVNVLKPPSILTPALHL
;
A
#
# COMPACT_ATOMS: atom_id res chain seq x y z
N MET A 1 -1.02 -15.30 -15.06
CA MET A 1 -0.44 -15.83 -13.81
C MET A 1 0.19 -17.21 -14.07
N GLU A 2 0.93 -17.35 -15.19
CA GLU A 2 1.48 -18.66 -15.61
C GLU A 2 2.98 -18.79 -15.29
N VAL A 3 3.68 -17.66 -15.14
CA VAL A 3 5.14 -17.61 -14.97
C VAL A 3 5.64 -18.29 -13.69
N TRP A 4 4.79 -18.43 -12.66
CA TRP A 4 5.17 -19.01 -11.36
C TRP A 4 4.93 -20.52 -11.28
N ASN A 5 4.14 -21.09 -12.19
CA ASN A 5 3.74 -22.49 -12.08
C ASN A 5 4.84 -23.47 -12.50
N ASP A 6 5.80 -23.02 -13.31
CA ASP A 6 6.84 -23.88 -13.90
C ASP A 6 8.23 -23.69 -13.26
N ALA A 7 8.33 -22.87 -12.21
CA ALA A 7 9.56 -22.68 -11.47
C ALA A 7 9.95 -23.99 -10.75
N LYS A 8 11.16 -24.49 -11.02
CA LYS A 8 11.64 -25.78 -10.48
C LYS A 8 12.25 -25.67 -9.09
N ASP A 9 12.80 -24.52 -8.74
CA ASP A 9 13.48 -24.20 -7.48
C ASP A 9 13.39 -22.70 -7.14
N GLY A 10 13.94 -22.32 -5.98
CA GLY A 10 14.01 -20.93 -5.52
C GLY A 10 12.69 -20.33 -5.00
N LEU A 11 12.70 -19.00 -4.83
CA LEU A 11 11.60 -18.23 -4.22
C LEU A 11 10.28 -18.37 -4.99
N TYR A 12 10.35 -18.38 -6.32
CA TYR A 12 9.16 -18.49 -7.18
C TYR A 12 8.48 -19.86 -7.01
N LYS A 13 9.26 -20.95 -6.89
CA LYS A 13 8.73 -22.29 -6.57
C LYS A 13 8.06 -22.29 -5.20
N GLN A 14 8.74 -21.77 -4.17
CA GLN A 14 8.18 -21.70 -2.81
C GLN A 14 6.86 -20.91 -2.78
N LEU A 15 6.77 -19.79 -3.49
CA LEU A 15 5.52 -19.03 -3.56
C LEU A 15 4.44 -19.82 -4.29
N SER A 16 4.78 -20.47 -5.41
CA SER A 16 3.87 -21.33 -6.18
C SER A 16 3.31 -22.48 -5.34
N ASP A 17 4.17 -23.18 -4.61
CA ASP A 17 3.79 -24.30 -3.73
C ASP A 17 2.94 -23.81 -2.54
N LYS A 18 3.23 -22.62 -2.01
CA LYS A 18 2.38 -21.99 -0.98
C LYS A 18 1.01 -21.58 -1.52
N LEU A 19 0.95 -21.05 -2.73
CA LEU A 19 -0.32 -20.76 -3.42
C LEU A 19 -1.11 -22.04 -3.71
N ARG A 20 -0.44 -23.17 -3.96
CA ARG A 20 -1.07 -24.49 -4.16
C ARG A 20 -1.62 -25.10 -2.88
N SER A 21 -0.86 -25.05 -1.80
CA SER A 21 -1.28 -25.58 -0.51
C SER A 21 -2.34 -24.72 0.19
N ASN A 22 -2.41 -23.41 -0.10
CA ASN A 22 -3.40 -22.51 0.51
C ASN A 22 -4.44 -22.01 -0.51
N LEU A 23 -5.56 -22.72 -0.63
CA LEU A 23 -6.65 -22.36 -1.54
C LEU A 23 -7.27 -20.97 -1.23
N LYS A 24 -7.21 -20.48 0.01
CA LYS A 24 -7.75 -19.16 0.38
C LYS A 24 -6.95 -17.99 -0.21
N SER A 25 -5.70 -18.23 -0.61
CA SER A 25 -4.86 -17.24 -1.28
C SER A 25 -5.20 -17.05 -2.77
N ARG A 26 -6.09 -17.90 -3.31
CA ARG A 26 -6.55 -17.85 -4.70
C ARG A 26 -7.93 -17.21 -4.76
N CYS A 27 -8.17 -16.44 -5.81
CA CYS A 27 -9.46 -15.83 -6.07
C CYS A 27 -9.94 -16.21 -7.46
N LEU A 28 -11.23 -16.51 -7.57
CA LEU A 28 -11.89 -16.74 -8.86
C LEU A 28 -12.12 -15.41 -9.58
N LYS A 29 -12.53 -14.38 -8.83
CA LYS A 29 -12.75 -13.03 -9.36
C LYS A 29 -11.77 -12.05 -8.72
N SER A 30 -11.33 -11.06 -9.49
CA SER A 30 -10.47 -9.97 -8.98
C SER A 30 -11.12 -9.23 -7.81
N GLN A 31 -12.45 -9.09 -7.82
CA GLN A 31 -13.23 -8.46 -6.75
C GLN A 31 -13.04 -9.17 -5.41
N ASP A 32 -13.03 -10.52 -5.40
CA ASP A 32 -12.83 -11.30 -4.18
C ASP A 32 -11.43 -11.04 -3.61
N CYS A 33 -10.41 -10.98 -4.48
CA CYS A 33 -9.04 -10.66 -4.06
C CYS A 33 -8.90 -9.25 -3.52
N VAL A 34 -9.54 -8.26 -4.14
CA VAL A 34 -9.56 -6.89 -3.64
C VAL A 34 -10.26 -6.81 -2.28
N TYR A 35 -11.36 -7.53 -2.10
CA TYR A 35 -12.04 -7.63 -0.81
C TYR A 35 -11.10 -8.18 0.27
N GLN A 36 -10.35 -9.25 -0.03
CA GLN A 36 -9.35 -9.83 0.89
C GLN A 36 -8.25 -8.83 1.24
N VAL A 37 -7.73 -8.06 0.27
CA VAL A 37 -6.71 -7.03 0.52
C VAL A 37 -7.23 -5.91 1.43
N LYS A 38 -8.50 -5.52 1.28
CA LYS A 38 -9.10 -4.43 2.08
C LYS A 38 -9.40 -4.83 3.53
N HIS A 39 -9.80 -6.07 3.75
CA HIS A 39 -10.31 -6.52 5.07
C HIS A 39 -9.37 -7.46 5.81
N GLN A 40 -8.38 -8.01 5.13
CA GLN A 40 -7.42 -8.96 5.70
C GLN A 40 -5.99 -8.57 5.33
N SER A 41 -5.00 -9.16 5.99
CA SER A 41 -3.57 -8.91 5.71
C SER A 41 -3.10 -9.70 4.49
N HIS A 42 -3.68 -9.42 3.32
CA HIS A 42 -3.36 -10.05 2.04
C HIS A 42 -2.75 -9.06 1.05
N ALA A 43 -1.85 -9.56 0.21
CA ALA A 43 -1.36 -8.85 -0.96
C ALA A 43 -1.87 -9.53 -2.24
N TYR A 44 -2.23 -8.74 -3.24
CA TYR A 44 -2.72 -9.25 -4.52
C TYR A 44 -1.75 -8.88 -5.64
N LEU A 45 -1.18 -9.91 -6.29
CA LEU A 45 -0.28 -9.73 -7.42
C LEU A 45 -1.09 -9.59 -8.71
N GLN A 46 -0.90 -8.48 -9.41
CA GLN A 46 -1.58 -8.19 -10.66
C GLN A 46 -0.72 -7.29 -11.56
N GLY A 47 -1.02 -7.28 -12.87
CA GLY A 47 -0.39 -6.37 -13.83
C GLY A 47 -0.58 -4.90 -13.41
N LEU A 48 0.45 -4.08 -13.63
CA LEU A 48 0.53 -2.71 -13.11
C LEU A 48 -0.70 -1.85 -13.47
N TYR A 49 -1.10 -1.84 -14.75
CA TYR A 49 -2.23 -1.02 -15.20
C TYR A 49 -3.57 -1.49 -14.63
N VAL A 50 -3.76 -2.82 -14.51
CA VAL A 50 -4.95 -3.37 -13.86
C VAL A 50 -4.97 -3.02 -12.38
N ALA A 51 -3.83 -3.05 -11.69
CA ALA A 51 -3.75 -2.63 -10.30
C ALA A 51 -4.06 -1.13 -10.12
N ILE A 52 -3.61 -0.28 -11.06
CA ILE A 52 -3.94 1.17 -11.06
C ILE A 52 -5.44 1.39 -11.23
N ASP A 53 -6.07 0.72 -12.19
CA ASP A 53 -7.53 0.81 -12.43
C ASP A 53 -8.34 0.34 -11.20
N LEU A 54 -7.89 -0.72 -10.51
CA LEU A 54 -8.52 -1.16 -9.25
C LEU A 54 -8.44 -0.10 -8.15
N ILE A 55 -7.32 0.61 -8.04
CA ILE A 55 -7.16 1.72 -7.08
C ILE A 55 -8.08 2.89 -7.46
N ASP A 56 -8.16 3.24 -8.75
CA ASP A 56 -9.02 4.32 -9.23
C ASP A 56 -10.51 4.02 -8.96
N LYS A 57 -10.96 2.80 -9.24
CA LYS A 57 -12.32 2.33 -8.95
C LYS A 57 -12.63 2.36 -7.46
N ASP A 58 -11.75 1.80 -6.62
CA ASP A 58 -11.96 1.82 -5.17
C ASP A 58 -12.09 3.25 -4.62
N TYR A 59 -11.28 4.18 -5.15
CA TYR A 59 -11.40 5.59 -4.76
C TYR A 59 -12.68 6.23 -5.26
N LYS A 60 -13.13 5.94 -6.49
CA LYS A 60 -14.41 6.46 -7.00
C LYS A 60 -15.59 6.01 -6.14
N ASP A 61 -15.56 4.75 -5.70
CA ASP A 61 -16.63 4.14 -4.91
C ASP A 61 -16.61 4.61 -3.45
N THR A 62 -15.43 4.71 -2.83
CA THR A 62 -15.29 4.96 -1.38
C THR A 62 -14.88 6.39 -1.03
N ARG A 63 -14.39 7.16 -2.01
CA ARG A 63 -13.71 8.47 -1.82
C ARG A 63 -12.51 8.42 -0.88
N SER A 64 -11.88 7.25 -0.74
CA SER A 64 -10.76 7.00 0.15
C SER A 64 -9.70 6.11 -0.51
N CYS A 65 -8.45 6.23 -0.06
CA CYS A 65 -7.32 5.47 -0.61
C CYS A 65 -7.05 4.20 0.20
N ASN A 66 -7.88 3.17 0.03
CA ASN A 66 -7.73 1.90 0.77
C ASN A 66 -6.71 0.95 0.12
N LEU A 67 -6.41 1.17 -1.15
CA LEU A 67 -5.47 0.37 -1.93
C LEU A 67 -4.21 1.18 -2.25
N ALA A 68 -3.07 0.49 -2.28
CA ALA A 68 -1.78 1.05 -2.66
C ALA A 68 -0.90 0.00 -3.34
N LEU A 69 0.07 0.45 -4.15
CA LEU A 69 1.09 -0.44 -4.70
C LEU A 69 2.16 -0.71 -3.65
N ALA A 70 2.30 -1.98 -3.24
CA ALA A 70 3.32 -2.40 -2.28
C ALA A 70 4.74 -2.38 -2.88
N GLN A 71 4.88 -2.88 -4.12
CA GLN A 71 6.14 -2.90 -4.86
C GLN A 71 5.82 -2.80 -6.35
N LYS A 72 6.59 -1.98 -7.07
CA LYS A 72 6.65 -2.07 -8.54
C LYS A 72 7.74 -3.07 -8.87
N ILE A 73 7.35 -4.25 -9.35
CA ILE A 73 8.30 -5.16 -9.96
C ILE A 73 8.66 -4.55 -11.31
N SER A 74 9.94 -4.54 -11.69
CA SER A 74 10.39 -4.12 -13.03
C SER A 74 9.45 -4.72 -14.07
N PRO A 75 8.99 -3.99 -15.10
CA PRO A 75 8.02 -4.50 -16.06
C PRO A 75 8.53 -5.85 -16.56
N MET A 76 7.82 -6.94 -16.20
CA MET A 76 7.96 -8.19 -16.92
C MET A 76 7.75 -7.83 -18.39
N GLN A 77 8.80 -8.00 -19.20
CA GLN A 77 8.76 -7.73 -20.63
C GLN A 77 7.65 -8.60 -21.22
N GLY A 78 6.54 -7.97 -21.60
CA GLY A 78 5.33 -8.65 -22.07
C GLY A 78 4.19 -8.53 -21.07
N SER A 79 3.44 -7.42 -21.15
CA SER A 79 2.25 -7.26 -20.33
C SER A 79 0.95 -7.32 -21.13
N LEU A 80 0.97 -7.08 -22.44
CA LEU A 80 -0.22 -7.13 -23.29
C LEU A 80 0.16 -7.63 -24.68
N ALA A 81 -0.61 -8.61 -25.17
CA ALA A 81 -0.48 -9.14 -26.53
C ALA A 81 -1.87 -9.46 -27.08
N TRP A 82 -2.03 -9.29 -28.39
CA TRP A 82 -3.20 -9.75 -29.10
C TRP A 82 -3.00 -11.21 -29.51
N ALA A 83 -3.86 -12.10 -29.02
CA ALA A 83 -3.80 -13.51 -29.37
C ALA A 83 -4.64 -13.79 -30.63
N LEU A 84 -4.06 -14.52 -31.58
CA LEU A 84 -4.73 -14.98 -32.79
C LEU A 84 -4.63 -16.50 -32.90
N ALA A 85 -5.64 -17.13 -33.51
CA ALA A 85 -5.64 -18.58 -33.72
C ALA A 85 -4.49 -18.98 -34.65
N LYS A 86 -3.57 -19.81 -34.13
CA LYS A 86 -2.41 -20.31 -34.88
C LYS A 86 -2.86 -20.96 -36.19
N ASN A 87 -2.32 -20.49 -37.31
CA ASN A 87 -2.52 -21.02 -38.66
C ASN A 87 -3.98 -21.03 -39.18
N LYS A 88 -4.93 -20.44 -38.46
CA LYS A 88 -6.35 -20.41 -38.85
C LYS A 88 -6.92 -19.01 -39.03
N SER A 89 -6.27 -17.99 -38.48
CA SER A 89 -6.73 -16.62 -38.62
C SER A 89 -6.34 -16.07 -40.00
N PRO A 90 -7.31 -15.79 -40.90
CA PRO A 90 -7.04 -15.11 -42.16
C PRO A 90 -6.64 -13.63 -41.93
N TYR A 91 -6.77 -13.14 -40.70
CA TYR A 91 -6.53 -11.74 -40.34
C TYR A 91 -5.15 -11.48 -39.76
N THR A 92 -4.26 -12.49 -39.66
CA THR A 92 -2.96 -12.31 -39.00
C THR A 92 -2.14 -11.20 -39.65
N GLU A 93 -1.96 -11.26 -40.98
CA GLU A 93 -1.19 -10.26 -41.71
C GLU A 93 -1.87 -8.88 -41.68
N LEU A 94 -3.18 -8.84 -41.92
CA LEU A 94 -3.96 -7.61 -41.87
C LEU A 94 -3.86 -6.95 -40.49
N PHE A 95 -4.02 -7.73 -39.43
CA PHE A 95 -3.95 -7.25 -38.05
C PHE A 95 -2.56 -6.68 -37.75
N THR A 96 -1.50 -7.40 -38.08
CA THR A 96 -0.12 -6.93 -37.88
C THR A 96 0.11 -5.62 -38.62
N LYS A 97 -0.28 -5.53 -39.89
CA LYS A 97 -0.12 -4.29 -40.67
C LYS A 97 -0.89 -3.12 -40.05
N ARG A 98 -2.17 -3.30 -39.74
CA ARG A 98 -3.00 -2.25 -39.14
C ARG A 98 -2.50 -1.84 -37.74
N PHE A 99 -2.00 -2.79 -36.97
CA PHE A 99 -1.42 -2.49 -35.66
C PHE A 99 -0.15 -1.63 -35.78
N MET A 100 0.71 -1.92 -36.76
CA MET A 100 1.90 -1.08 -37.02
C MET A 100 1.50 0.32 -37.51
N GLU A 101 0.47 0.44 -38.35
CA GLU A 101 -0.08 1.74 -38.77
C GLU A 101 -0.60 2.56 -37.57
N LEU A 102 -1.32 1.93 -36.64
CA LEU A 102 -1.77 2.59 -35.39
C LEU A 102 -0.59 3.08 -34.54
N HIS A 103 0.47 2.29 -34.46
CA HIS A 103 1.67 2.65 -33.71
C HIS A 103 2.43 3.81 -34.38
N GLN A 104 2.58 3.76 -35.70
CA GLN A 104 3.23 4.82 -36.49
C GLN A 104 2.43 6.13 -36.44
N ALA A 105 1.11 6.06 -36.39
CA ALA A 105 0.23 7.22 -36.21
C ALA A 105 0.23 7.77 -34.76
N GLY A 106 0.93 7.14 -33.82
CA GLY A 106 0.98 7.56 -32.42
C GLY A 106 -0.32 7.32 -31.64
N LEU A 107 -1.27 6.56 -32.19
CA LEU A 107 -2.59 6.34 -31.57
C LEU A 107 -2.48 5.47 -30.32
N ILE A 108 -1.55 4.53 -30.30
CA ILE A 108 -1.27 3.69 -29.13
C ILE A 108 -0.77 4.55 -27.97
N ASP A 109 0.22 5.41 -28.20
CA ASP A 109 0.77 6.31 -27.19
C ASP A 109 -0.29 7.29 -26.68
N PHE A 110 -1.09 7.83 -27.59
CA PHE A 110 -2.21 8.71 -27.23
C PHE A 110 -3.20 8.02 -26.29
N TRP A 111 -3.60 6.77 -26.57
CA TRP A 111 -4.51 6.03 -25.69
C TRP A 111 -3.88 5.71 -24.33
N ILE A 112 -2.60 5.33 -24.29
CA ILE A 112 -1.89 5.08 -23.03
C ILE A 112 -1.84 6.37 -22.20
N GLN A 113 -1.49 7.50 -22.80
CA GLN A 113 -1.46 8.79 -22.11
C GLN A 113 -2.84 9.20 -21.59
N LYS A 114 -3.88 9.05 -22.43
CA LYS A 114 -5.27 9.33 -22.04
C LYS A 114 -5.69 8.47 -20.85
N GLU A 115 -5.33 7.18 -20.86
CA GLU A 115 -5.64 6.26 -19.77
C GLU A 115 -4.91 6.66 -18.47
N VAL A 116 -3.62 7.03 -18.56
CA VAL A 116 -2.87 7.54 -17.40
C VAL A 116 -3.49 8.82 -16.85
N GLN A 117 -3.98 9.71 -17.72
CA GLN A 117 -4.67 10.94 -17.32
C GLN A 117 -6.05 10.69 -16.69
N ASN A 118 -6.76 9.66 -17.13
CA ASN A 118 -8.04 9.28 -16.53
C ASN A 118 -7.86 8.73 -15.11
N ASN A 119 -6.71 8.09 -14.84
CA ASN A 119 -6.35 7.51 -13.54
C ASN A 119 -5.80 8.54 -12.53
N ARG A 120 -6.29 9.79 -12.56
CA ARG A 120 -5.90 10.86 -11.62
C ARG A 120 -6.12 10.47 -10.15
N ASN A 121 -7.19 9.73 -9.84
CA ASN A 121 -7.47 9.34 -8.46
C ASN A 121 -6.47 8.30 -7.98
N ALA A 122 -6.13 7.31 -8.82
CA ALA A 122 -5.07 6.38 -8.51
C ALA A 122 -3.74 7.11 -8.26
N ASN A 123 -3.37 8.09 -9.10
CA ASN A 123 -2.17 8.91 -8.87
C ASN A 123 -2.21 9.65 -7.52
N HIS A 124 -3.36 10.21 -7.13
CA HIS A 124 -3.55 10.80 -5.81
C HIS A 124 -3.27 9.78 -4.69
N CYS A 125 -3.88 8.59 -4.76
CA CYS A 125 -3.70 7.55 -3.75
C CYS A 125 -2.26 7.02 -3.66
N LEU A 126 -1.60 6.84 -4.81
CA LEU A 126 -0.20 6.43 -4.86
C LEU A 126 0.72 7.48 -4.23
N ASN A 127 0.44 8.77 -4.44
CA ASN A 127 1.19 9.86 -3.81
C ASN A 127 0.99 9.88 -2.28
N VAL A 128 -0.25 9.67 -1.80
CA VAL A 128 -0.53 9.58 -0.35
C VAL A 128 0.20 8.39 0.27
N ALA A 129 0.17 7.21 -0.37
CA ALA A 129 0.87 6.03 0.09
C ALA A 129 2.40 6.23 0.10
N GLY A 130 2.95 6.85 -0.94
CA GLY A 130 4.38 7.17 -1.03
C GLY A 130 4.86 8.08 0.11
N LYS A 131 4.10 9.14 0.42
CA LYS A 131 4.40 10.02 1.57
C LYS A 131 4.39 9.27 2.90
N LYS A 132 3.41 8.39 3.13
CA LYS A 132 3.34 7.56 4.35
C LYS A 132 4.53 6.61 4.46
N LEU A 133 4.97 6.00 3.36
CA LEU A 133 6.15 5.13 3.34
C LEU A 133 7.45 5.91 3.60
N GLN A 134 7.60 7.11 3.05
CA GLN A 134 8.75 7.97 3.32
C GLN A 134 8.79 8.44 4.78
N GLN A 135 7.65 8.78 5.38
CA GLN A 135 7.56 9.11 6.80
C GLN A 135 7.94 7.93 7.70
N LYS A 136 7.56 6.70 7.32
CA LYS A 136 7.96 5.48 8.05
C LYS A 136 9.44 5.12 7.85
N LYS A 137 10.01 5.39 6.67
CA LYS A 137 11.43 5.17 6.36
C LYS A 137 12.35 6.28 6.86
N SER A 138 11.78 7.39 7.35
CA SER A 138 12.53 8.48 7.95
C SER A 138 12.40 8.38 9.48
N PRO A 139 13.21 7.57 10.18
CA PRO A 139 13.65 7.97 11.50
C PRO A 139 14.58 9.15 11.24
N SER A 140 14.00 10.35 11.30
CA SER A 140 14.67 11.60 11.67
C SER A 140 16.21 11.47 11.77
N PHE A 141 16.92 11.56 10.64
CA PHE A 141 18.36 11.82 10.64
C PHE A 141 18.65 13.31 10.86
N ASN A 142 17.71 14.02 11.49
CA ASN A 142 17.86 15.37 11.99
C ASN A 142 17.14 15.45 13.34
N ASN A 143 17.89 15.12 14.39
CA ASN A 143 17.50 15.27 15.79
C ASN A 143 17.17 16.74 16.09
N GLN A 144 15.95 17.16 15.79
CA GLN A 144 15.24 18.19 16.53
C GLN A 144 13.84 17.63 16.78
N THR A 145 13.76 16.76 17.78
CA THR A 145 12.53 16.47 18.50
C THR A 145 11.87 17.79 18.89
N ARG A 146 10.92 18.26 18.07
CA ARG A 146 9.92 19.22 18.54
C ARG A 146 9.12 18.49 19.61
N ILE A 147 9.53 18.71 20.85
CA ILE A 147 8.83 18.27 22.05
C ILE A 147 7.43 18.88 21.98
N ASN A 148 6.44 18.06 21.64
CA ASN A 148 5.05 18.47 21.68
C ASN A 148 4.56 18.26 23.11
N LEU A 149 3.97 19.30 23.72
CA LEU A 149 3.54 19.33 25.12
C LEU A 149 2.64 18.14 25.52
N LYS A 150 1.98 17.50 24.53
CA LYS A 150 1.15 16.30 24.72
C LYS A 150 1.92 15.09 25.27
N ASN A 151 3.23 15.00 25.02
CA ASN A 151 4.04 13.89 25.54
C ASN A 151 4.57 14.12 26.97
N PHE A 152 4.42 15.33 27.52
CA PHE A 152 4.92 15.70 28.85
C PHE A 152 3.82 15.97 29.88
N SER A 153 2.54 15.87 29.52
CA SER A 153 1.43 16.11 30.45
C SER A 153 1.50 15.23 31.70
N GLY A 154 2.01 13.99 31.58
CA GLY A 154 2.18 13.06 32.69
C GLY A 154 3.08 13.57 33.82
N ALA A 155 4.17 14.28 33.49
CA ALA A 155 5.09 14.82 34.50
C ALA A 155 4.48 15.98 35.29
N PHE A 156 3.59 16.75 34.67
CA PHE A 156 2.87 17.84 35.34
C PHE A 156 1.83 17.33 36.35
N TYR A 157 1.20 16.18 36.09
CA TYR A 157 0.27 15.57 37.05
C TYR A 157 0.96 15.12 38.35
N VAL A 158 2.19 14.62 38.26
CA VAL A 158 2.97 14.20 39.45
C VAL A 158 3.37 15.41 40.29
N LEU A 159 3.81 16.51 39.66
CA LEU A 159 4.16 17.75 40.36
C LEU A 159 2.95 18.40 41.06
N ILE A 160 1.77 18.34 40.44
CA ILE A 160 0.54 18.84 41.06
C ILE A 160 0.11 17.95 42.23
N ALA A 161 0.23 16.61 42.09
CA ALA A 161 -0.09 15.68 43.17
C ALA A 161 0.81 15.88 44.39
N ASP A 162 2.13 16.02 44.20
CA ASP A 162 3.08 16.27 45.31
C ASP A 162 2.91 17.66 45.94
N GLY A 163 2.55 18.66 45.14
CA GLY A 163 2.23 20.00 45.65
C GLY A 163 1.00 20.01 46.58
N VAL A 164 -0.03 19.23 46.24
CA VAL A 164 -1.25 19.11 47.04
C VAL A 164 -1.01 18.30 48.32
N VAL A 165 -0.17 17.25 48.27
CA VAL A 165 0.19 16.45 49.45
C VAL A 165 1.00 17.27 50.48
N ASN A 166 1.88 18.16 50.03
CA ASN A 166 2.64 19.03 50.96
C ASN A 166 1.81 20.16 51.58
N VAL A 167 0.75 20.62 50.90
CA VAL A 167 -0.14 21.67 51.43
C VAL A 167 -1.18 21.11 52.41
N LEU A 168 -1.54 19.82 52.31
CA LEU A 168 -2.53 19.18 53.18
C LEU A 168 -1.95 18.56 54.46
N LYS A 169 -0.64 18.70 54.74
CA LYS A 169 -0.06 18.22 56.00
C LYS A 169 -0.43 19.18 57.15
N PRO A 170 -1.28 18.79 58.12
CA PRO A 170 -1.64 19.67 59.22
C PRO A 170 -0.42 19.92 60.13
N PRO A 171 -0.27 21.13 60.71
CA PRO A 171 0.76 21.39 61.71
C PRO A 171 0.39 20.63 62.98
N SER A 172 1.13 19.58 63.31
CA SER A 172 1.04 18.94 64.62
C SER A 172 1.64 19.87 65.68
N ILE A 173 0.75 20.45 66.48
CA ILE A 173 1.02 21.16 67.74
C ILE A 173 1.14 20.12 68.87
N LEU A 174 2.23 20.17 69.67
CA LEU A 174 2.26 20.30 71.15
C LEU A 174 3.63 19.84 71.75
N THR A 175 4.37 20.83 72.25
CA THR A 175 5.00 20.98 73.60
C THR A 175 5.70 19.83 74.37
N PRO A 176 6.62 20.18 75.30
CA PRO A 176 7.76 19.37 75.78
C PRO A 176 7.50 18.59 77.08
N ALA A 177 8.35 17.61 77.41
CA ALA A 177 8.76 17.26 78.79
C ALA A 177 9.81 16.11 78.86
N LEU A 178 10.98 16.43 79.44
CA LEU A 178 11.69 15.77 80.56
C LEU A 178 12.21 14.30 80.56
N HIS A 179 13.35 14.20 81.28
CA HIS A 179 14.11 13.07 81.87
C HIS A 179 15.28 12.54 81.02
N LEU A 180 16.55 12.52 81.44
CA LEU A 180 17.21 12.68 82.76
C LEU A 180 18.40 13.64 82.67
#